data_AF-A0A0E3ZSA1-F1
#
_entry.id   AF-A0A0E3ZSA1-F1
#
_cell.length_a   1.000
_cell.length_b   1.000
_cell.length_c   1.000
_cell.angle_alpha   90.00
_cell.angle_beta   90.00
_cell.angle_gamma   90.00
#
_symmetry.space_group_name_H-M   'P 1'
#
loop_
_entity.id
_entity.type
_entity.pdbx_description
1 polymer ?
#
loop_
_entity_poly.entity_id
_entity_poly.type
_entity_poly.pdbx_seq_one_letter_code
_entity_poly.pdbx_strand_id
1 'polypeptide(L)' 'MKMVISPGDRVRVTQVLKGYERGYYAGTVLTWTESGKLKIRADAGTVAIVSSELVKKIADGAV' A
#
# COMPACT_ATOMS: atom_id res chain seq x y z
N MET A 1 -1.09 -9.50 15.03
CA MET A 1 -0.65 -10.16 13.79
C MET A 1 0.12 -9.16 12.95
N LYS A 2 1.43 -9.35 12.75
CA LYS A 2 2.25 -8.44 11.93
C LYS A 2 2.10 -8.90 10.48
N MET A 3 1.20 -8.29 9.71
CA MET A 3 1.15 -8.54 8.27
C MET A 3 2.50 -8.11 7.69
N VAL A 4 3.35 -9.09 7.37
CA VAL A 4 4.61 -8.84 6.67
C VAL A 4 4.22 -8.51 5.23
N ILE A 5 4.24 -7.21 4.91
CA ILE A 5 4.07 -6.73 3.55
C ILE A 5 5.44 -6.84 2.87
N SER A 6 5.51 -7.61 1.79
CA SER A 6 6.74 -7.87 1.04
C SER A 6 6.71 -7.22 -0.34
N PRO A 7 7.87 -6.91 -0.94
CA PRO A 7 7.96 -6.58 -2.36
C PRO A 7 7.24 -7.63 -3.22
N GLY A 8 6.47 -7.17 -4.20
CA GLY A 8 5.61 -8.00 -5.06
C GLY A 8 4.19 -8.20 -4.53
N ASP A 9 3.94 -7.95 -3.24
CA ASP A 9 2.60 -8.11 -2.69
C ASP A 9 1.60 -7.10 -3.28
N ARG A 10 0.38 -7.59 -3.50
CA ARG A 10 -0.76 -6.76 -3.82
C ARG A 10 -1.32 -6.13 -2.56
N VAL A 11 -1.50 -4.82 -2.58
CA VAL A 11 -1.94 -4.05 -1.42
C VAL A 11 -3.00 -3.03 -1.79
N ARG A 12 -3.83 -2.68 -0.81
CA ARG A 12 -4.78 -1.57 -0.85
C ARG A 12 -4.21 -0.44 0.01
N VAL A 13 -4.17 0.75 -0.54
CA VAL A 13 -3.66 1.95 0.11
C VAL A 13 -4.80 2.91 0.37
N THR A 14 -4.96 3.34 1.61
CA THR A 14 -5.91 4.39 1.99
C THR A 14 -5.36 5.74 1.56
N GLN A 15 -6.15 6.48 0.78
CA GLN A 15 -5.83 7.83 0.36
C GLN A 15 -6.32 8.83 1.39
N VAL A 16 -5.39 9.56 2.00
CA VAL A 16 -5.68 10.62 2.96
C VAL A 16 -5.36 11.96 2.32
N LEU A 17 -6.34 12.88 2.31
CA LEU A 17 -6.17 14.24 1.80
C LEU A 17 -6.52 15.22 2.92
N LYS A 18 -5.57 16.08 3.30
CA LYS A 18 -5.72 17.03 4.41
C LYS A 18 -6.17 16.39 5.73
N GLY A 19 -5.71 15.16 6.00
CA GLY A 19 -6.06 14.41 7.22
C GLY A 19 -7.38 13.63 7.14
N TYR A 20 -8.13 13.73 6.03
CA TYR A 20 -9.39 13.01 5.84
C TYR A 20 -9.21 11.85 4.86
N GLU A 21 -9.74 10.69 5.21
CA GLU A 21 -9.84 9.54 4.29
C GLU A 21 -10.76 9.91 3.12
N ARG A 22 -10.23 9.82 1.90
CA ARG A 22 -10.94 10.11 0.64
C ARG A 22 -11.35 8.85 -0.11
N GLY A 23 -10.73 7.72 0.20
CA GLY A 23 -10.94 6.46 -0.50
C GLY A 23 -9.70 5.60 -0.46
N TYR A 24 -9.60 4.69 -1.42
CA TYR A 24 -8.50 3.75 -1.51
C TYR A 24 -8.15 3.45 -2.96
N TYR A 25 -6.90 3.05 -3.18
CA TYR A 25 -6.44 2.54 -4.46
C TYR A 25 -5.62 1.27 -4.23
N ALA A 26 -5.60 0.40 -5.23
CA ALA A 26 -4.75 -0.78 -5.21
C ALA A 26 -3.37 -0.46 -5.79
N GLY A 27 -2.33 -1.06 -5.22
CA GLY A 27 -0.96 -1.00 -5.70
C GLY A 27 -0.18 -2.29 -5.48
N THR A 28 0.92 -2.49 -6.20
CA THR A 28 1.92 -3.52 -5.91
C THR A 28 3.07 -2.89 -5.17
N VAL A 29 3.53 -3.54 -4.10
CA VAL A 29 4.70 -3.10 -3.34
C VAL A 29 5.95 -3.30 -4.17
N LEU A 30 6.73 -2.25 -4.35
CA LEU A 30 8.03 -2.32 -5.02
C LEU A 30 9.15 -2.61 -4.01
N THR A 31 9.21 -1.85 -2.93
CA THR A 31 10.23 -2.01 -1.89
C THR A 31 9.88 -1.22 -0.63
N TRP A 32 10.55 -1.54 0.47
CA TRP A 32 10.59 -0.70 1.66
C TRP A 32 11.63 0.40 1.50
N THR A 33 11.33 1.60 2.00
CA THR A 33 12.31 2.67 2.14
C THR A 33 13.07 2.51 3.46
N GLU A 34 14.25 3.12 3.56
CA GLU A 34 15.06 3.13 4.81
C GLU A 34 14.30 3.73 6.00
N SER A 35 13.37 4.66 5.73
CA SER A 35 12.50 5.26 6.75
C SER A 35 11.34 4.36 7.21
N GLY A 36 11.26 3.12 6.73
CA GLY A 36 10.17 2.19 7.07
C GLY A 36 8.84 2.49 6.37
N LYS A 37 8.86 3.23 5.25
CA LYS A 37 7.68 3.45 4.40
C LYS A 37 7.67 2.48 3.22
N LEU A 38 6.51 2.31 2.59
CA LEU A 38 6.35 1.43 1.43
C LEU A 38 6.35 2.24 0.15
N LYS A 39 7.22 1.87 -0.79
CA LYS A 39 7.16 2.34 -2.18
C LYS A 39 6.25 1.40 -2.96
N ILE A 40 5.18 1.94 -3.53
CA ILE A 40 4.11 1.18 -4.18
C ILE A 40 3.88 1.73 -5.58
N ARG A 41 3.65 0.83 -6.54
CA ARG A 41 3.15 1.18 -7.88
C ARG A 41 1.64 0.96 -7.89
N ALA A 42 0.87 2.04 -8.00
CA ALA A 42 -0.58 1.99 -8.19
C ALA A 42 -0.93 1.35 -9.54
N ASP A 43 -2.12 0.74 -9.65
CA ASP A 43 -2.59 0.16 -10.93
C ASP A 43 -2.72 1.20 -12.04
N ALA A 44 -3.01 2.45 -11.70
CA ALA A 44 -3.02 3.56 -12.65
C ALA A 44 -1.62 3.92 -13.20
N GLY A 45 -0.55 3.23 -12.76
CA GLY A 45 0.82 3.41 -13.22
C GLY A 45 1.67 4.36 -12.38
N THR A 46 1.05 5.13 -11.48
CA THR A 46 1.75 6.08 -10.59
C THR A 46 2.53 5.35 -9.49
N VAL A 47 3.74 5.80 -9.19
CA VAL A 47 4.52 5.32 -8.05
C VAL A 47 4.39 6.30 -6.88
N ALA A 48 4.06 5.78 -5.71
CA ALA A 48 3.89 6.57 -4.48
C ALA A 48 4.67 5.95 -3.32
N ILE A 49 5.09 6.80 -2.38
CA ILE A 49 5.66 6.38 -1.09
C ILE A 49 4.61 6.66 -0.04
N VAL A 50 4.21 5.64 0.71
CA VAL A 50 3.15 5.73 1.70
C VAL A 50 3.54 5.07 3.01
N SER A 51 2.96 5.57 4.11
CA SER A 51 3.13 4.95 5.42
C SER A 51 2.50 3.57 5.46
N SER A 52 3.18 2.61 6.06
CA SER A 52 2.70 1.22 6.19
C SER A 52 1.39 1.10 6.96
N GLU A 53 1.08 2.06 7.85
CA GLU A 53 -0.20 2.17 8.56
C GLU A 53 -1.42 2.36 7.62
N LEU A 54 -1.21 2.99 6.45
CA LEU A 54 -2.25 3.23 5.45
C LEU A 54 -2.34 2.10 4.42
N VAL A 55 -1.54 1.05 4.59
CA VAL A 55 -1.44 -0.06 3.62
C VAL A 55 -1.98 -1.33 4.25
N LYS A 56 -2.88 -1.98 3.54
CA LYS A 56 -3.39 -3.31 3.89
C LYS A 56 -3.08 -4.27 2.76
N LYS A 57 -2.49 -5.43 3.08
CA LYS A 57 -2.28 -6.48 2.09
C LYS A 57 -3.62 -7.02 1.62
N ILE A 58 -3.77 -7.13 0.31
CA ILE A 58 -4.89 -7.84 -0.30
C ILE A 58 -4.44 -9.30 -0.32
N ALA A 59 -5.03 -10.12 0.54
CA ALA A 59 -4.84 -11.56 0.44
C ALA A 59 -5.69 -12.06 -0.74
N ASP A 60 -5.07 -12.79 -1.67
CA ASP A 60 -5.79 -13.64 -2.62
C ASP A 60 -6.54 -14.72 -1.83
N GLY A 61 -7.74 -14.40 -1.35
CA GLY A 61 -8.44 -15.25 -0.40
C GLY A 61 -9.83 -14.75 -0.05
N ALA A 62 -10.71 -14.67 -1.04
CA ALA A 62 -12.15 -14.87 -0.86
C ALA A 62 -12.73 -15.37 -2.20
N VAL A 63 -12.77 -16.69 -2.34
CA VAL A 63 -13.81 -17.39 -3.13
C VAL A 63 -15.15 -17.18 -2.44
#